data_AF-A0A932K6F8-F1
#
_entry.id   AF-A0A932K6F8-F1
#
_cell.length_a   1.000
_cell.length_b   1.000
_cell.length_c   1.000
_cell.angle_alpha   90.00
_cell.angle_beta   90.00
_cell.angle_gamma   90.00
#
_symmetry.space_group_name_H-M   'P 1'
#
loop_
_entity.id
_entity.type
_entity.pdbx_description
1 polymer ?
#
loop_
_entity_poly.entity_id
_entity_poly.type
_entity_poly.pdbx_seq_one_letter_code
_entity_poly.pdbx_strand_id
1 'polypeptide(L)'
;MLVPFIGEDNSESFFNTDFNEAYHSKIGPIAEAKHKFIAPSCLEEYIKHGKKVKILDLFFGLGYNTGIALERAYAISNLPEIKIEVIECDINIIKQIKELK
;
A
#
# COMPACT_ATOMS: atom_id res chain seq x y z
N MET A 1 15.18 14.25 -5.42
CA MET A 1 15.67 13.01 -6.07
C MET A 1 15.16 11.82 -5.26
N LEU A 2 14.82 10.71 -5.92
CA LEU A 2 14.44 9.47 -5.24
C LEU A 2 15.64 8.54 -5.10
N VAL A 3 15.90 8.09 -3.88
CA VAL A 3 17.01 7.16 -3.56
C VAL A 3 16.41 5.86 -3.01
N PRO A 4 16.67 4.69 -3.63
CA PRO A 4 16.09 3.44 -3.15
C PRO A 4 16.71 3.01 -1.80
N PHE A 5 15.91 2.35 -0.98
CA PHE A 5 16.36 1.66 0.22
C PHE A 5 15.54 0.39 0.44
N ILE A 6 16.06 -0.53 1.26
CA ILE A 6 15.38 -1.77 1.64
C ILE A 6 14.96 -1.65 3.11
N GLY A 7 13.67 -1.91 3.38
CA GLY A 7 13.14 -1.96 4.74
C GLY A 7 13.57 -3.23 5.48
N GLU A 8 13.38 -3.25 6.81
CA GLU A 8 13.66 -4.44 7.64
C GLU A 8 12.78 -5.65 7.26
N ASP A 9 11.61 -5.42 6.69
CA ASP A 9 10.72 -6.43 6.12
C ASP A 9 11.15 -6.94 4.72
N ASN A 10 12.31 -6.50 4.23
CA ASN A 10 12.89 -6.77 2.92
C ASN A 10 12.12 -6.22 1.72
N SER A 11 11.17 -5.31 1.92
CA SER A 11 10.50 -4.62 0.81
C SER A 11 11.21 -3.32 0.43
N GLU A 12 11.22 -3.03 -0.86
CA GLU A 12 11.90 -1.86 -1.42
C GLU A 12 11.07 -0.58 -1.23
N SER A 13 11.73 0.54 -1.00
CA SER A 13 11.08 1.85 -0.99
C SER A 13 12.05 2.95 -1.39
N PHE A 14 11.59 4.20 -1.32
CA PHE A 14 12.37 5.36 -1.72
C PHE A 14 12.43 6.42 -0.62
N PHE A 15 13.60 7.05 -0.52
CA PHE A 15 13.80 8.30 0.20
C PHE A 15 13.73 9.45 -0.79
N ASN A 16 12.91 10.46 -0.50
CA ASN A 16 12.84 11.68 -1.29
C ASN A 16 13.75 12.75 -0.69
N THR A 17 14.86 13.03 -1.36
CA THR A 17 15.84 14.02 -0.89
C THR A 17 15.33 15.46 -0.96
N ASP A 18 14.31 15.74 -1.78
CA ASP A 18 13.80 17.11 -1.96
C ASP A 18 12.91 17.52 -0.77
N PHE A 19 12.21 16.54 -0.18
CA PHE A 19 11.41 16.72 1.04
C PHE A 19 12.12 16.25 2.31
N ASN A 20 13.27 15.59 2.17
CA ASN A 20 14.02 14.97 3.26
C ASN A 20 13.17 13.95 4.06
N GLU A 21 12.34 13.18 3.36
CA GLU A 21 11.42 12.20 3.94
C GLU A 21 11.44 10.87 3.18
N ALA A 22 11.23 9.78 3.91
CA ALA A 22 11.03 8.46 3.32
C ALA A 22 9.56 8.24 2.99
N TYR A 23 9.28 7.55 1.88
CA TYR A 23 7.92 7.16 1.52
C TYR A 23 7.30 6.16 2.51
N HIS A 24 8.14 5.33 3.13
CA HIS A 24 7.74 4.38 4.16
C HIS A 24 8.76 4.38 5.30
N SER A 25 8.34 3.89 6.45
CA SER A 25 9.18 3.71 7.63
C SER A 25 10.32 2.72 7.40
N LYS A 26 11.33 2.74 8.28
CA LYS A 26 12.48 1.83 8.23
C LYS A 26 12.10 0.35 8.37
N ILE A 27 10.98 0.07 9.05
CA ILE A 27 10.44 -1.30 9.17
C ILE A 27 10.10 -1.85 7.78
N GLY A 28 9.65 -0.98 6.87
CA GLY A 28 9.40 -1.27 5.48
C GLY A 28 7.92 -1.21 5.08
N PRO A 29 7.64 -1.01 3.78
CA PRO A 29 6.30 -0.79 3.27
C PRO A 29 5.29 -1.90 3.57
N ILE A 30 5.67 -3.18 3.49
CA ILE A 30 4.74 -4.30 3.67
C ILE A 30 4.26 -4.38 5.11
N ALA A 31 5.18 -4.31 6.06
CA ALA A 31 4.88 -4.32 7.48
C ALA A 31 4.05 -3.09 7.87
N GLU A 32 4.43 -1.92 7.36
CA GLU A 32 3.67 -0.68 7.58
C GLU A 32 2.24 -0.78 7.04
N ALA A 33 2.05 -1.21 5.80
CA ALA A 33 0.73 -1.42 5.19
C ALA A 33 -0.15 -2.34 6.06
N LYS A 34 0.39 -3.51 6.45
CA LYS A 34 -0.32 -4.50 7.26
C LYS A 34 -0.76 -3.93 8.61
N HIS A 35 0.17 -3.31 9.34
CA HIS A 35 -0.07 -2.92 10.73
C HIS A 35 -0.77 -1.58 10.88
N LYS A 36 -0.45 -0.58 10.06
CA LYS A 36 -0.99 0.77 10.21
C LYS A 36 -2.26 1.02 9.41
N PHE A 37 -2.47 0.31 8.30
CA PHE A 37 -3.60 0.56 7.41
C PHE A 37 -4.58 -0.60 7.37
N ILE A 38 -4.12 -1.82 7.06
CA ILE A 38 -5.04 -2.96 6.88
C ILE A 38 -5.64 -3.44 8.19
N ALA A 39 -4.82 -3.73 9.20
CA ALA A 39 -5.31 -4.21 10.50
C ALA A 39 -6.36 -3.29 11.15
N PRO A 40 -6.19 -1.96 11.20
CA PRO A 40 -7.20 -1.07 11.80
C PRO A 40 -8.37 -0.70 10.87
N SER A 41 -8.36 -1.09 9.58
CA SER A 41 -9.41 -0.71 8.61
C SER A 41 -10.73 -1.48 8.73
N CYS A 42 -10.76 -2.53 9.55
CA CYS A 42 -11.85 -3.51 9.62
C CYS A 42 -12.16 -4.23 8.28
N LEU A 43 -11.24 -4.17 7.30
CA LEU A 43 -11.43 -4.75 5.97
C LEU A 43 -11.90 -6.20 6.03
N GLU A 44 -11.28 -7.00 6.91
CA GLU A 44 -11.61 -8.41 7.04
C GLU A 44 -13.05 -8.63 7.50
N GLU A 45 -13.49 -7.86 8.48
CA GLU A 45 -14.83 -7.92 9.03
C GLU A 45 -15.85 -7.56 7.97
N TYR A 46 -15.62 -6.50 7.19
CA TYR A 46 -16.53 -6.15 6.09
C TYR A 46 -16.68 -7.31 5.09
N ILE A 47 -15.57 -7.93 4.68
CA ILE A 47 -15.59 -9.02 3.71
C ILE A 47 -16.26 -10.28 4.29
N LYS A 48 -15.91 -10.67 5.53
CA LYS A 48 -16.51 -11.85 6.19
C LYS A 48 -18.02 -11.72 6.38
N HIS A 49 -18.53 -10.50 6.53
CA HIS A 49 -19.97 -10.23 6.59
C HIS A 49 -20.63 -10.05 5.20
N GLY A 50 -19.92 -10.36 4.11
CA GLY A 50 -20.45 -10.27 2.74
C GLY A 50 -20.73 -8.84 2.27
N LYS A 51 -20.08 -7.84 2.88
CA LYS A 51 -20.28 -6.43 2.52
C LYS A 51 -19.41 -6.06 1.32
N LYS A 52 -19.96 -5.18 0.48
CA LYS A 52 -19.20 -4.49 -0.57
C LYS A 52 -18.22 -3.53 0.08
N VAL A 53 -16.95 -3.61 -0.31
CA VAL A 53 -15.90 -2.74 0.24
C VAL A 53 -15.55 -1.64 -0.77
N LYS A 54 -15.45 -0.41 -0.28
CA LYS A 54 -14.92 0.72 -1.04
C LYS A 54 -13.75 1.32 -0.27
N ILE A 55 -12.59 1.39 -0.91
CA ILE A 55 -11.37 1.97 -0.34
C ILE A 55 -11.02 3.22 -1.14
N LEU A 56 -10.68 4.30 -0.42
CA LEU A 56 -10.03 5.48 -0.98
C LEU A 56 -8.58 5.48 -0.51
N ASP A 57 -7.64 5.22 -1.42
CA ASP A 57 -6.21 5.25 -1.14
C ASP A 57 -5.66 6.64 -1.50
N LEU A 58 -5.36 7.44 -0.48
CA LEU A 58 -4.83 8.78 -0.63
C LEU A 58 -3.31 8.73 -0.62
N PHE A 59 -2.69 9.24 -1.68
CA PHE A 59 -1.24 9.18 -1.95
C PHE A 59 -0.79 7.75 -2.25
N PHE A 60 -1.21 7.26 -3.43
CA PHE A 60 -0.95 5.90 -3.88
C PHE A 60 0.52 5.48 -3.77
N GLY A 61 1.45 6.39 -4.05
CA GLY A 61 2.89 6.17 -3.93
C GLY A 61 3.33 4.96 -4.75
N LEU A 62 3.80 3.93 -4.05
CA LEU A 62 4.29 2.68 -4.63
C LEU A 62 3.21 1.58 -4.70
N GLY A 63 1.99 1.86 -4.23
CA GLY A 63 0.86 0.94 -4.29
C GLY A 63 0.83 -0.15 -3.21
N TYR A 64 1.72 -0.09 -2.19
CA TYR A 64 1.77 -1.11 -1.14
C TYR A 64 0.47 -1.23 -0.35
N ASN A 65 -0.14 -0.11 0.06
CA ASN A 65 -1.41 -0.15 0.81
C ASN A 65 -2.52 -0.84 0.01
N THR A 66 -2.71 -0.43 -1.24
CA THR A 66 -3.66 -1.06 -2.17
C THR A 66 -3.34 -2.55 -2.42
N GLY A 67 -2.07 -2.89 -2.67
CA GLY A 67 -1.64 -4.26 -2.93
C GLY A 67 -1.92 -5.20 -1.75
N ILE A 68 -1.54 -4.81 -0.54
CA ILE A 68 -1.78 -5.59 0.68
C ILE A 68 -3.29 -5.66 0.99
N ALA A 69 -4.07 -4.60 0.74
CA ALA A 69 -5.52 -4.65 0.88
C ALA A 69 -6.15 -5.71 -0.04
N LEU A 70 -5.74 -5.74 -1.31
CA LEU A 70 -6.22 -6.74 -2.28
C LEU A 70 -5.77 -8.15 -1.90
N GLU A 71 -4.48 -8.35 -1.60
CA GLU A 71 -3.95 -9.64 -1.12
C GLU A 71 -4.79 -10.15 0.06
N ARG A 72 -5.04 -9.28 1.05
CA ARG A 72 -5.83 -9.66 2.22
C ARG A 72 -7.27 -9.98 1.88
N ALA A 73 -7.89 -9.22 0.98
CA ALA A 73 -9.26 -9.46 0.54
C ALA A 73 -9.41 -10.82 -0.15
N TYR A 74 -8.50 -11.16 -1.07
CA TYR A 74 -8.48 -12.45 -1.76
C TYR A 74 -8.14 -13.63 -0.85
N ALA A 75 -7.36 -13.41 0.21
CA ALA A 75 -7.11 -14.43 1.23
C ALA A 75 -8.37 -14.78 2.06
N ILE A 76 -9.40 -13.93 2.06
CA ILE A 76 -10.63 -14.12 2.84
C ILE A 76 -11.79 -14.62 1.97
N SER A 77 -11.89 -14.13 0.73
CA SER A 77 -12.92 -14.50 -0.23
C SER A 77 -12.30 -14.73 -1.60
N ASN A 78 -12.73 -15.78 -2.29
CA ASN A 78 -12.26 -16.08 -3.65
C ASN A 78 -12.72 -15.03 -4.68
N LEU A 79 -13.80 -14.31 -4.39
CA LEU A 79 -14.35 -13.24 -5.23
C LEU A 79 -14.84 -12.08 -4.34
N PRO A 80 -13.93 -11.27 -3.77
CA PRO A 80 -14.32 -10.13 -2.95
C PRO A 80 -14.94 -9.03 -3.81
N GLU A 81 -16.08 -8.48 -3.40
CA GLU A 81 -16.65 -7.29 -4.05
C GLU A 81 -15.99 -6.04 -3.49
N ILE A 82 -14.87 -5.64 -4.10
CA ILE A 82 -14.05 -4.50 -3.69
C ILE A 82 -13.88 -3.48 -4.82
N LYS A 83 -14.03 -2.20 -4.49
CA LYS A 83 -13.69 -1.07 -5.36
C LYS A 83 -12.64 -0.23 -4.68
N ILE A 84 -11.55 0.08 -5.37
CA ILE A 84 -10.48 0.93 -4.87
C ILE A 84 -10.37 2.14 -5.80
N GLU A 85 -10.43 3.32 -5.22
CA GLU A 85 -10.13 4.59 -5.89
C GLU A 85 -8.82 5.12 -5.31
N VAL A 86 -7.89 5.51 -6.19
CA VAL A 86 -6.55 5.94 -5.79
C VAL A 86 -6.31 7.37 -6.25
N ILE A 87 -5.62 8.15 -5.44
CA ILE A 87 -5.20 9.52 -5.78
C ILE A 87 -3.69 9.62 -5.58
N GLU A 88 -2.99 10.13 -6.60
CA GLU A 88 -1.56 10.44 -6.53
C GLU A 88 -1.29 11.76 -7.26
N CYS A 89 -0.43 12.58 -6.66
CA CYS A 89 0.02 13.85 -7.23
C CYS A 89 1.45 13.79 -7.78
N ASP A 90 2.30 12.91 -7.27
CA ASP A 90 3.66 12.69 -7.78
C ASP A 90 3.65 11.64 -8.90
N ILE A 91 3.61 12.08 -10.16
CA ILE A 91 3.66 11.14 -11.29
C ILE A 91 5.01 10.40 -11.40
N ASN A 92 6.08 10.90 -10.76
CA ASN A 92 7.39 10.27 -10.85
C ASN A 92 7.48 9.03 -9.96
N ILE A 93 6.83 9.00 -8.79
CA ILE A 93 6.80 7.78 -7.96
C ILE A 93 6.07 6.64 -8.67
N ILE A 94 5.00 6.94 -9.41
CA ILE A 94 4.28 5.95 -10.22
C ILE A 94 5.19 5.28 -11.25
N LYS A 95 6.13 6.03 -11.84
CA LYS A 95 7.09 5.45 -12.80
C LYS A 95 8.06 4.48 -12.12
N GLN A 96 8.40 4.71 -10.85
CA GLN A 96 9.31 3.86 -10.09
C GLN A 96 8.69 2.50 -9.71
N ILE A 97 7.36 2.35 -9.76
CA ILE A 97 6.69 1.08 -9.46
C ILE A 97 7.23 -0.06 -10.35
N LYS A 98 7.60 0.25 -11.60
CA LYS A 98 8.14 -0.73 -12.55
C LYS A 98 9.56 -1.21 -12.19
N GLU A 99 10.25 -0.46 -11.35
CA GLU A 99 11.62 -0.74 -10.93
C GLU A 99 11.65 -1.56 -9.62
N LEU A 100 10.52 -1.68 -8.92
CA LEU A 100 10.39 -2.52 -7.73
C LEU A 100 10.57 -4.00 -8.11
N LYS A 101 11.34 -4.73 -7.30
CA LYS A 101 11.61 -6.16 -7.48
C LYS A 101 10.65 -7.06 -6.70
#